data_AF-F3AL02-F1
#
_entry.id   AF-F3AL02-F1
#
_cell.length_a   1.000
_cell.length_b   1.000
_cell.length_c   1.000
_cell.angle_alpha   90.00
_cell.angle_beta   90.00
_cell.angle_gamma   90.00
#
_symmetry.space_group_name_H-M   'P 1'
#
loop_
_entity.id
_entity.type
_entity.pdbx_description
1 polymer ?
#
loop_
_entity_poly.entity_id
_entity_poly.type
_entity_poly.pdbx_seq_one_letter_code
_entity_poly.pdbx_strand_id
1 'polypeptide(L)'
;MVFPNRKIVEHVHREYPVGTRVELIRMNDKQAPPVGTKGTVLGVDDTASLLMHWDNGSGLNVIYGEDCVKKIPVVWTVCYGKKEEWYSRKDAEDFFFQAIMGSEGSEQSRYMKIYNELKIGLDFCTDGGEF
;
A
#
# COMPACT_ATOMS: atom_id res chain seq x y z
N MET A 1 -8.14 -23.04 21.19
CA MET A 1 -7.75 -22.49 19.88
C MET A 1 -8.35 -23.37 18.79
N VAL A 2 -9.08 -22.76 17.85
CA VAL A 2 -9.58 -23.46 16.67
C VAL A 2 -8.57 -23.19 15.57
N PHE A 3 -7.88 -24.22 15.10
CA PHE A 3 -6.96 -24.08 13.97
C PHE A 3 -7.78 -24.07 12.67
N PRO A 4 -7.66 -23.01 11.84
CA PRO A 4 -8.33 -22.98 10.56
C PRO A 4 -7.81 -24.08 9.63
N ASN A 5 -8.66 -24.53 8.70
CA ASN A 5 -8.25 -25.50 7.70
C ASN A 5 -7.07 -24.95 6.89
N ARG A 6 -6.10 -25.79 6.54
CA ARG A 6 -4.96 -25.44 5.67
C ARG A 6 -5.36 -24.63 4.43
N LYS A 7 -6.52 -24.91 3.83
CA LYS A 7 -7.06 -24.13 2.69
C LYS A 7 -7.28 -22.65 3.00
N ILE A 8 -7.68 -22.32 4.24
CA ILE A 8 -7.88 -20.94 4.71
C ILE A 8 -6.53 -20.26 4.85
N VAL A 9 -5.57 -20.91 5.51
CA VAL A 9 -4.19 -20.37 5.64
C VAL A 9 -3.59 -20.09 4.27
N GLU A 10 -3.70 -21.04 3.33
CA GLU A 10 -3.22 -20.86 1.94
C GLU A 10 -3.96 -19.74 1.21
N HIS A 11 -5.25 -19.55 1.47
CA HIS A 11 -6.02 -18.44 0.89
C HIS A 11 -5.53 -17.09 1.42
N VAL A 12 -5.38 -16.95 2.73
CA VAL A 12 -4.89 -15.72 3.36
C VAL A 12 -3.46 -15.40 2.89
N HIS A 13 -2.60 -16.42 2.77
CA HIS A 13 -1.25 -16.24 2.23
C HIS A 13 -1.24 -15.75 0.78
N ARG A 14 -2.19 -16.19 -0.06
CA ARG A 14 -2.33 -15.67 -1.44
C ARG A 14 -2.91 -14.28 -1.47
N GLU A 15 -3.80 -13.98 -0.54
CA GLU A 15 -4.48 -12.69 -0.46
C GLU A 15 -3.59 -11.58 0.08
N TYR A 16 -2.70 -11.93 1.02
CA TYR A 16 -1.76 -11.06 1.73
C TYR A 16 -0.34 -11.64 1.64
N PRO A 17 0.30 -11.62 0.46
CA PRO A 17 1.70 -12.00 0.34
C PRO A 17 2.60 -11.07 1.16
N VAL A 18 3.80 -11.55 1.48
CA VAL A 18 4.84 -10.76 2.15
C VAL A 18 5.08 -9.45 1.39
N GLY A 19 5.16 -8.33 2.11
CA GLY A 19 5.27 -6.99 1.56
C GLY A 19 3.94 -6.28 1.30
N THR A 20 2.79 -6.98 1.45
CA THR A 20 1.47 -6.34 1.31
C THR A 20 1.33 -5.21 2.32
N ARG A 21 0.95 -4.03 1.86
CA ARG A 21 0.63 -2.88 2.71
C ARG A 21 -0.84 -2.89 3.08
N VAL A 22 -1.12 -2.72 4.36
CA VAL A 22 -2.48 -2.72 4.90
C VAL A 22 -2.69 -1.56 5.87
N GLU A 23 -3.94 -1.19 6.05
CA GLU A 23 -4.40 -0.21 7.02
C GLU A 23 -5.28 -0.90 8.06
N LEU A 24 -5.05 -0.61 9.34
CA LEU A 24 -5.86 -1.14 10.43
C LEU A 24 -7.25 -0.52 10.42
N ILE A 25 -8.28 -1.36 10.30
CA ILE A 25 -9.68 -0.93 10.37
C ILE A 25 -10.25 -1.17 11.76
N ARG A 26 -9.94 -2.32 12.36
CA ARG A 26 -10.43 -2.69 13.68
C ARG A 26 -9.54 -3.74 14.32
N MET A 27 -9.23 -3.55 15.60
CA MET A 27 -8.61 -4.53 16.48
C MET A 27 -9.11 -4.26 17.90
N ASN A 28 -9.63 -5.29 18.55
CA ASN A 28 -10.25 -5.16 19.88
C ASN A 28 -9.25 -5.52 20.98
N ASP A 29 -8.14 -4.80 21.04
CA ASP A 29 -7.09 -4.96 22.05
C ASP A 29 -6.74 -3.59 22.66
N LYS A 30 -6.39 -3.55 23.95
CA LYS A 30 -6.00 -2.30 24.64
C LYS A 30 -4.69 -1.72 24.11
N GLN A 31 -3.82 -2.55 23.57
CA GLN A 31 -2.53 -2.18 22.98
C GLN A 31 -2.60 -2.05 21.46
N ALA A 32 -3.81 -2.13 20.88
CA ALA A 32 -4.01 -1.99 19.45
C ALA A 32 -3.41 -0.67 18.93
N PRO A 33 -2.77 -0.69 17.74
CA PRO A 33 -2.49 0.55 17.03
C PRO A 33 -3.77 1.37 16.82
N PRO A 34 -3.67 2.70 16.71
CA PRO A 34 -4.81 3.50 16.29
C PRO A 34 -5.39 3.02 14.96
N VAL A 35 -6.72 3.06 14.81
CA VAL A 35 -7.38 2.83 13.51
C VAL A 35 -6.80 3.81 12.48
N GLY A 36 -6.54 3.31 11.27
CA GLY A 36 -5.85 4.04 10.21
C GLY A 36 -4.32 3.88 10.23
N THR A 37 -3.76 3.22 11.23
CA THR A 37 -2.32 2.89 11.23
C THR A 37 -2.02 1.96 10.06
N LYS A 38 -0.99 2.29 9.29
CA LYS A 38 -0.51 1.47 8.17
C LYS A 38 0.57 0.50 8.64
N GLY A 39 0.66 -0.64 7.98
CA GLY A 39 1.65 -1.67 8.27
C GLY A 39 1.95 -2.55 7.07
N THR A 40 3.04 -3.30 7.18
CA THR A 40 3.51 -4.26 6.16
C THR A 40 3.34 -5.67 6.69
N VAL A 41 2.78 -6.56 5.85
CA VAL A 41 2.70 -8.00 6.14
C VAL A 41 4.09 -8.62 5.99
N LEU A 42 4.57 -9.26 7.05
CA LEU A 42 5.83 -10.02 7.07
C LEU A 42 5.62 -11.50 6.73
N GLY A 43 4.41 -12.02 6.90
CA GLY A 43 4.06 -13.41 6.65
C GLY A 43 2.68 -13.76 7.18
N VAL A 44 2.32 -15.03 7.03
CA VAL A 44 1.07 -15.60 7.57
C VAL A 44 1.45 -16.84 8.37
N ASP A 45 0.96 -16.94 9.61
CA ASP A 45 1.24 -18.09 10.48
C ASP A 45 0.24 -19.25 10.26
N ASP A 46 0.42 -20.34 11.02
CA ASP A 46 -0.41 -21.55 10.96
C ASP A 46 -1.84 -21.35 11.50
N THR A 47 -2.10 -20.23 12.17
CA THR A 47 -3.44 -19.80 12.61
C THR A 47 -4.12 -18.87 11.60
N ALA A 48 -3.51 -18.66 10.42
CA ALA A 48 -3.91 -17.69 9.40
C ALA A 48 -3.78 -16.23 9.85
N SER A 49 -3.08 -15.94 10.95
CA SER A 49 -2.85 -14.58 11.40
C SER A 49 -1.75 -13.91 10.56
N LEU A 50 -1.92 -12.62 10.27
CA LEU A 50 -0.90 -11.85 9.56
C LEU A 50 0.17 -11.41 10.55
N LEU A 51 1.41 -11.78 10.27
CA LEU A 51 2.58 -11.24 10.95
C LEU A 51 2.79 -9.82 10.45
N MET A 52 2.80 -8.85 11.35
CA MET A 52 2.79 -7.43 10.98
C MET A 52 4.04 -6.69 11.41
N HIS A 53 4.44 -5.74 10.58
CA HIS A 53 5.28 -4.62 10.96
C HIS A 53 4.48 -3.32 10.79
N TRP A 54 3.98 -2.77 11.89
CA TRP A 54 3.24 -1.51 11.86
C TRP A 54 4.18 -0.30 11.82
N ASP A 55 3.81 0.74 11.06
CA ASP A 55 4.63 1.94 10.89
C ASP A 55 4.85 2.71 12.21
N ASN A 56 3.93 2.55 13.16
CA ASN A 56 4.05 3.14 14.50
C ASN A 56 4.95 2.32 15.45
N GLY A 57 5.55 1.22 14.97
CA GLY A 57 6.41 0.34 15.75
C GLY A 57 5.68 -0.72 16.57
N SER A 58 4.35 -0.85 16.46
CA SER A 58 3.63 -1.94 17.12
C SER A 58 4.03 -3.31 16.57
N GLY A 59 4.13 -4.29 17.46
CA GLY A 59 4.43 -5.69 17.14
C GLY A 59 3.20 -6.61 17.16
N LEU A 60 1.98 -6.07 17.23
CA LEU A 60 0.76 -6.88 17.25
C LEU A 60 0.45 -7.46 15.87
N ASN A 61 0.13 -8.75 15.82
CA ASN A 61 -0.34 -9.42 14.61
C ASN A 61 -1.83 -9.17 14.37
N VAL A 62 -2.29 -9.44 13.15
CA VAL A 62 -3.72 -9.35 12.79
C VAL A 62 -4.30 -10.75 12.84
N ILE A 63 -5.21 -11.00 13.78
CA ILE A 63 -5.82 -12.31 14.00
C ILE A 63 -6.96 -12.52 13.00
N TYR A 64 -6.90 -13.62 12.26
CA TYR A 64 -7.92 -13.98 11.28
C TYR A 64 -9.29 -14.18 11.94
N GLY A 65 -10.30 -13.46 11.44
CA GLY A 65 -11.68 -13.53 11.94
C GLY A 65 -11.98 -12.67 13.16
N GLU A 66 -10.97 -12.09 13.81
CA GLU A 66 -11.13 -11.18 14.95
C GLU A 66 -10.84 -9.73 14.54
N ASP A 67 -9.68 -9.53 13.91
CA ASP A 67 -9.19 -8.23 13.47
C ASP A 67 -9.59 -7.94 12.01
N CYS A 68 -9.59 -6.67 11.65
CA CYS A 68 -9.92 -6.22 10.30
C CYS A 68 -8.86 -5.26 9.77
N VAL A 69 -8.32 -5.59 8.61
CA VAL A 69 -7.39 -4.74 7.87
C VAL A 69 -7.85 -4.57 6.43
N LYS A 70 -7.50 -3.44 5.83
CA LYS A 70 -7.78 -3.13 4.43
C LYS A 70 -6.47 -3.12 3.65
N LYS A 71 -6.41 -3.82 2.51
CA LYS A 71 -5.27 -3.73 1.60
C LYS A 71 -5.17 -2.33 1.00
N ILE A 72 -3.97 -1.78 1.01
CA ILE A 72 -3.65 -0.51 0.38
C ILE A 72 -3.26 -0.81 -1.07
N PRO A 73 -4.00 -0.29 -2.07
CA PRO A 73 -3.62 -0.49 -3.46
C PRO A 73 -2.30 0.24 -3.75
N VAL A 74 -1.48 -0.37 -4.60
CA VAL A 74 -0.23 0.24 -5.07
C VAL A 74 -0.53 1.05 -6.32
N VAL A 75 -0.08 2.29 -6.32
CA VAL A 75 -0.03 3.14 -7.50
C VAL A 75 1.42 3.16 -7.98
N TRP A 76 1.62 2.94 -9.28
CA TRP A 76 2.93 2.95 -9.90
C TRP A 76 3.07 4.19 -10.76
N THR A 77 4.24 4.83 -10.69
CA THR A 77 4.58 5.91 -11.62
C THR A 77 5.89 5.61 -12.32
N VAL A 78 5.96 5.88 -13.61
CA VAL A 78 7.18 5.82 -14.41
C VAL A 78 7.49 7.21 -14.94
N CYS A 79 8.58 7.80 -14.47
CA CYS A 79 9.05 9.12 -14.91
C CYS A 79 10.53 9.05 -15.25
N TYR A 80 10.92 9.49 -16.44
CA TYR A 80 12.30 9.37 -16.94
C TYR A 80 12.84 7.93 -16.86
N GLY A 81 12.01 6.94 -17.18
CA GLY A 81 12.36 5.50 -17.08
C GLY A 81 12.46 4.97 -15.64
N LYS A 82 12.39 5.83 -14.62
CA LYS A 82 12.41 5.43 -13.21
C LYS A 82 11.01 5.03 -12.75
N LYS A 83 10.87 3.77 -12.31
CA LYS A 83 9.64 3.24 -11.73
C LYS A 83 9.64 3.44 -10.22
N GLU A 84 8.56 4.02 -9.70
CA GLU A 84 8.33 4.23 -8.27
C GLU A 84 7.00 3.62 -7.86
N GLU A 85 6.95 3.10 -6.63
CA GLU A 85 5.74 2.57 -6.00
C GLU A 85 5.20 3.53 -4.94
N TRP A 86 3.88 3.67 -4.90
CA TRP A 86 3.18 4.58 -4.01
C TRP A 86 2.04 3.85 -3.30
N TYR A 87 2.06 3.90 -1.97
CA TYR A 87 0.98 3.37 -1.11
C TYR A 87 0.02 4.47 -0.65
N SER A 88 0.02 5.61 -1.35
CA SER A 88 -0.89 6.73 -1.19
C SER A 88 -0.95 7.47 -2.52
N ARG A 89 -2.12 7.44 -3.17
CA ARG A 89 -2.35 8.21 -4.39
C ARG A 89 -2.16 9.71 -4.13
N LYS A 90 -2.58 10.19 -2.96
CA LYS A 90 -2.42 11.58 -2.56
C LYS A 90 -0.94 11.98 -2.46
N ASP A 91 -0.10 11.13 -1.88
CA ASP A 91 1.33 11.45 -1.74
C ASP A 91 2.01 11.50 -3.10
N ALA A 92 1.62 10.61 -4.03
CA ALA A 92 2.05 10.65 -5.42
C ALA A 92 1.59 11.94 -6.12
N GLU A 93 0.31 12.31 -5.96
CA GLU A 93 -0.25 13.54 -6.53
C GLU A 93 0.48 14.79 -6.00
N ASP A 94 0.70 14.87 -4.70
CA ASP A 94 1.40 15.98 -4.05
C ASP A 94 2.85 16.07 -4.56
N PHE A 95 3.54 14.93 -4.70
CA PHE A 95 4.89 14.89 -5.27
C PHE A 95 4.94 15.47 -6.70
N PHE A 96 4.10 14.98 -7.61
CA PHE A 96 4.08 15.47 -8.98
C PHE A 96 3.58 16.90 -9.09
N PHE A 97 2.66 17.33 -8.21
CA PHE A 97 2.21 18.71 -8.15
C PHE A 97 3.35 19.66 -7.77
N GLN A 98 4.15 19.32 -6.75
CA GLN A 98 5.35 20.11 -6.40
C GLN A 98 6.36 20.13 -7.54
N ALA A 99 6.57 19.00 -8.22
CA ALA A 99 7.46 18.93 -9.38
C ALA A 99 6.98 19.84 -10.54
N ILE A 100 5.67 19.93 -10.79
CA ILE A 100 5.09 20.85 -11.79
C ILE A 100 5.33 22.31 -11.43
N MET A 101 5.21 22.68 -10.14
CA MET A 101 5.45 24.05 -9.69
C MET A 101 6.92 24.45 -9.77
N GLY A 102 7.83 23.50 -9.65
CA GLY A 102 9.28 23.71 -9.68
C GLY A 102 9.95 23.50 -11.05
N SER A 103 9.18 23.23 -12.11
CA SER A 103 9.70 22.93 -13.46
C SER A 103 9.00 23.71 -14.55
N GLU A 104 9.57 23.69 -15.75
CA GLU A 104 9.06 24.41 -16.91
C GLU A 104 9.29 23.63 -18.22
N GLY A 105 8.56 24.02 -19.28
CA GLY A 105 8.71 23.43 -20.61
C GLY A 105 8.36 21.93 -20.68
N SER A 106 9.25 21.14 -21.31
CA SER A 106 9.01 19.72 -21.57
C SER A 106 8.99 18.85 -20.31
N GLU A 107 9.76 19.23 -19.29
CA GLU A 107 9.78 18.54 -17.99
C GLU A 107 8.44 18.71 -17.27
N GLN A 108 7.94 19.94 -17.18
CA GLN A 108 6.65 20.24 -16.58
C GLN A 108 5.51 19.46 -17.25
N SER A 109 5.56 19.33 -18.58
CA SER A 109 4.57 18.59 -19.37
C SER A 109 4.56 17.09 -19.01
N ARG A 110 5.74 16.49 -18.75
CA ARG A 110 5.87 15.09 -18.31
C ARG A 110 5.25 14.87 -16.94
N TYR A 111 5.56 15.72 -15.96
CA TYR A 111 4.97 15.63 -14.63
C TYR A 111 3.46 15.86 -14.65
N MET A 112 2.98 16.79 -15.47
CA MET A 112 1.55 17.08 -15.62
C MET A 112 0.77 15.89 -16.19
N LYS A 113 1.37 15.13 -17.11
CA LYS A 113 0.76 13.91 -17.64
C LYS A 113 0.55 12.88 -16.53
N ILE A 114 1.60 12.56 -15.76
CA ILE A 114 1.50 11.61 -14.64
C ILE A 114 0.48 12.10 -13.61
N TYR A 115 0.52 13.38 -13.25
CA TYR A 115 -0.44 13.97 -12.32
C TYR A 115 -1.88 13.83 -12.79
N ASN A 116 -2.16 14.07 -14.08
CA ASN A 116 -3.50 13.90 -14.64
C ASN A 116 -3.94 12.42 -14.60
N GLU A 117 -3.05 11.49 -14.93
CA GLU A 117 -3.31 10.04 -14.86
C GLU A 117 -3.62 9.58 -13.41
N LEU A 118 -2.91 10.16 -12.42
CA LEU A 118 -3.22 9.96 -11.01
C LEU A 118 -4.61 10.52 -10.65
N LYS A 119 -4.96 11.72 -11.12
CA LYS A 119 -6.27 12.34 -10.82
C LYS A 119 -7.46 11.61 -11.43
N ILE A 120 -7.30 10.99 -12.60
CA ILE A 120 -8.36 10.18 -13.24
C ILE A 120 -8.47 8.77 -12.65
N GLY A 121 -7.61 8.40 -11.69
CA GLY A 121 -7.72 7.14 -10.98
C GLY A 121 -6.90 5.97 -11.55
N LEU A 122 -5.91 6.22 -12.44
CA LEU A 122 -5.06 5.12 -12.94
C LEU A 122 -4.10 4.62 -11.85
N ASP A 123 -3.92 3.29 -11.78
CA ASP A 123 -2.98 2.66 -10.84
C ASP A 123 -1.58 2.52 -11.44
N PHE A 124 -1.42 2.77 -12.74
CA PHE A 124 -0.13 2.81 -13.43
C PHE A 124 -0.09 4.07 -14.29
N CYS A 125 0.80 4.99 -13.95
CA CYS A 125 0.92 6.30 -14.60
C CYS A 125 2.32 6.46 -15.21
N THR A 126 2.44 7.09 -16.37
CA THR A 126 3.72 7.25 -17.08
C THR A 126 3.82 8.58 -17.82
N ASP A 127 5.02 9.16 -17.84
CA ASP A 127 5.31 10.31 -18.70
C ASP A 127 5.29 9.95 -20.20
N GLY A 128 5.29 8.65 -20.55
CA GLY A 128 5.34 8.15 -21.92
C GLY A 128 6.67 8.41 -22.63
N GLY A 129 7.75 8.69 -21.88
CA GLY A 129 9.09 8.68 -22.44
C GLY A 129 9.54 7.26 -22.79
N GLU A 130 10.36 7.11 -23.83
CA GLU A 130 11.04 5.85 -24.11
C GLU A 130 12.07 5.53 -23.02
N PHE A 131 12.25 4.22 -22.74
CA PHE A 131 13.12 3.67 -21.70
C PHE A 131 14.61 3.78 -22.04
#